data_AF-A0A540WW13-F1
#
_entry.id   AF-A0A540WW13-F1
#
_cell.length_a   1.000
_cell.length_b   1.000
_cell.length_c   1.000
_cell.angle_alpha   90.00
_cell.angle_beta   90.00
_cell.angle_gamma   90.00
#
_symmetry.space_group_name_H-M   'P 1'
#
loop_
_entity.id
_entity.type
_entity.pdbx_description
1 polymer ?
#
loop_
_entity_poly.entity_id
_entity_poly.type
_entity_poly.pdbx_seq_one_letter_code
_entity_poly.pdbx_strand_id
1 'polypeptide(L)'
;MGTDLYRDGLARLEAGDGNEAKRLLEAALHEAPGDAGVMHALSRALDLAGERARAVELLELVHAKAPSEPGPACDLAIALLEKGEDARAAQVLGPVLEAHPDHPRANLDLALALAKTEPDRSRLHAQRAGRSSNADEREQAAALERVLSGQAP
;
A
#
# COMPACT_ATOMS: atom_id res chain seq x y z
N MET A 1 16.73 22.95 1.37
CA MET A 1 15.84 23.06 2.53
C MET A 1 14.75 21.98 2.47
N GLY A 2 14.11 21.76 1.31
CA GLY A 2 13.12 20.68 1.14
C GLY A 2 13.56 19.24 1.45
N THR A 3 14.84 18.90 1.26
CA THR A 3 15.35 17.56 1.62
C THR A 3 15.37 17.31 3.13
N ASP A 4 15.53 18.35 3.95
CA ASP A 4 15.47 18.25 5.41
C ASP A 4 14.02 18.11 5.88
N LEU A 5 13.08 18.88 5.31
CA LEU A 5 11.64 18.72 5.61
C LEU A 5 11.11 17.34 5.26
N TYR A 6 11.51 16.79 4.11
CA TYR A 6 11.13 15.45 3.70
C TYR A 6 11.66 14.39 4.67
N ARG A 7 12.96 14.46 5.02
CA ARG A 7 13.57 13.52 5.96
C ARG A 7 12.94 13.59 7.35
N ASP A 8 12.73 14.79 7.86
CA ASP A 8 12.08 14.99 9.16
C ASP A 8 10.63 14.50 9.13
N GLY A 9 9.91 14.73 8.02
CA GLY A 9 8.57 14.20 7.80
C GLY A 9 8.53 12.66 7.81
N LEU A 10 9.50 12.00 7.17
CA LEU A 10 9.65 10.54 7.23
C LEU A 10 9.96 10.06 8.66
N ALA A 11 10.82 10.75 9.39
CA ALA A 11 11.11 10.39 10.78
C ALA A 11 9.86 10.49 11.68
N ARG A 12 8.99 11.47 11.45
CA ARG A 12 7.71 11.61 12.16
C ARG A 12 6.72 10.50 11.79
N LEU A 13 6.69 10.06 10.53
CA LEU A 13 5.93 8.88 10.12
C LEU A 13 6.38 7.63 10.87
N GLU A 14 7.68 7.39 10.95
CA GLU A 14 8.23 6.24 11.68
C GLU A 14 7.93 6.31 13.18
N ALA A 15 7.89 7.52 13.74
CA ALA A 15 7.50 7.77 15.13
C ALA A 15 5.99 7.66 15.39
N GLY A 16 5.15 7.48 14.37
CA GLY A 16 3.70 7.42 14.51
C GLY A 16 3.02 8.80 14.69
N ASP A 17 3.76 9.90 14.49
CA ASP A 17 3.26 11.26 14.63
C ASP A 17 2.71 11.80 13.30
N GLY A 18 1.53 11.33 12.91
CA GLY A 18 0.91 11.65 11.63
C GLY A 18 0.64 13.14 11.41
N ASN A 19 0.28 13.87 12.47
CA ASN A 19 -0.01 15.30 12.36
C ASN A 19 1.24 16.13 12.06
N GLU A 20 2.34 15.86 12.77
CA GLU A 20 3.59 16.57 12.52
C GLU A 20 4.24 16.12 11.19
N ALA A 21 4.17 14.82 10.87
CA ALA A 21 4.60 14.31 9.58
C ALA A 21 3.87 15.02 8.43
N LYS A 22 2.54 15.12 8.51
CA LYS A 22 1.72 15.82 7.52
C LYS A 22 2.20 17.27 7.36
N ARG A 23 2.37 18.01 8.46
CA ARG A 23 2.81 19.42 8.42
C ARG A 23 4.15 19.58 7.67
N LEU A 24 5.12 18.73 7.98
CA LEU A 24 6.45 18.76 7.35
C LEU A 24 6.40 18.35 5.87
N LEU A 25 5.60 17.33 5.54
CA LEU A 25 5.48 16.82 4.18
C LEU A 25 4.63 17.73 3.28
N GLU A 26 3.63 18.43 3.81
CA GLU A 26 2.92 19.51 3.09
C GLU A 26 3.88 20.66 2.74
N ALA A 27 4.78 21.02 3.66
CA ALA A 27 5.81 22.03 3.39
C ALA A 27 6.87 21.53 2.37
N ALA A 28 7.29 20.26 2.47
CA ALA A 28 8.20 19.65 1.50
C ALA A 28 7.58 19.60 0.09
N LEU A 29 6.28 19.28 0.00
CA LEU A 29 5.56 19.25 -1.28
C LEU A 29 5.41 20.65 -1.88
N HIS A 30 5.31 21.69 -1.05
CA HIS A 30 5.30 23.07 -1.53
C HIS A 30 6.64 23.45 -2.20
N GLU A 31 7.77 22.97 -1.68
CA GLU A 31 9.09 23.18 -2.30
C GLU A 31 9.29 22.34 -3.58
N ALA A 32 8.68 21.16 -3.65
CA ALA A 32 8.79 20.23 -4.77
C ALA A 32 7.40 19.77 -5.28
N PRO A 33 6.63 20.66 -5.92
CA PRO A 33 5.28 20.34 -6.35
C PRO A 33 5.28 19.21 -7.39
N GLY A 34 4.61 18.11 -7.06
CA GLY A 34 4.47 16.95 -7.94
C GLY A 34 5.54 15.87 -7.76
N ASP A 35 6.42 15.97 -6.77
CA ASP A 35 7.32 14.89 -6.38
C ASP A 35 6.51 13.69 -5.84
N ALA A 36 6.54 12.58 -6.57
CA ALA A 36 5.76 11.38 -6.25
C ALA A 36 6.15 10.75 -4.90
N GLY A 37 7.43 10.84 -4.51
CA GLY A 37 7.92 10.30 -3.23
C GLY A 37 7.43 11.13 -2.05
N VAL A 38 7.41 12.47 -2.20
CA VAL A 38 6.82 13.37 -1.19
C VAL A 38 5.31 13.19 -1.10
N MET A 39 4.63 13.07 -2.24
CA MET A 39 3.18 12.81 -2.28
C MET A 39 2.83 11.47 -1.61
N HIS A 40 3.59 10.40 -1.86
CA HIS A 40 3.37 9.11 -1.20
C HIS A 40 3.64 9.16 0.31
N ALA A 41 4.71 9.84 0.74
CA ALA A 41 4.93 10.04 2.18
C ALA A 41 3.79 10.85 2.81
N LEU A 42 3.32 11.91 2.16
CA LEU A 42 2.22 12.73 2.65
C LEU A 42 0.92 11.93 2.73
N SER A 43 0.64 11.03 1.79
CA SER A 43 -0.56 10.19 1.85
C SER A 43 -0.55 9.27 3.07
N ARG A 44 0.61 8.68 3.39
CA ARG A 44 0.78 7.89 4.61
C ARG A 44 0.58 8.73 5.87
N ALA A 45 1.03 9.98 5.87
CA ALA A 45 0.88 10.88 7.01
C ALA A 45 -0.58 11.31 7.20
N LEU A 46 -1.29 11.59 6.09
CA LEU A 46 -2.72 11.88 6.10
C LEU A 46 -3.52 10.69 6.63
N ASP A 47 -3.19 9.47 6.22
CA ASP A 47 -3.88 8.27 6.71
C ASP A 47 -3.69 8.11 8.23
N LEU A 48 -2.46 8.25 8.70
CA LEU A 48 -2.12 8.19 10.12
C LEU A 48 -2.78 9.31 10.95
N ALA A 49 -3.01 10.48 10.34
CA ALA A 49 -3.74 11.59 10.93
C ALA A 49 -5.28 11.42 10.86
N GLY A 50 -5.78 10.32 10.30
CA GLY A 50 -7.21 10.04 10.14
C GLY A 50 -7.86 10.71 8.92
N GLU A 51 -7.10 11.38 8.06
CA GLU A 51 -7.55 12.03 6.83
C GLU A 51 -7.53 11.06 5.63
N ARG A 52 -8.11 9.87 5.83
CA ARG A 52 -8.05 8.74 4.87
C ARG A 52 -8.56 9.08 3.47
N ALA A 53 -9.57 9.94 3.36
CA ALA A 53 -10.09 10.37 2.05
C ALA A 53 -9.01 11.10 1.22
N ARG A 54 -8.33 12.09 1.83
CA ARG A 54 -7.24 12.84 1.18
C ARG A 54 -6.04 11.94 0.89
N ALA A 55 -5.76 10.98 1.76
CA ALA A 55 -4.70 10.00 1.53
C ALA A 55 -4.96 9.19 0.24
N VAL A 56 -6.19 8.72 0.05
CA VAL A 56 -6.60 7.98 -1.17
C VAL A 56 -6.48 8.85 -2.41
N GLU A 57 -6.98 10.08 -2.39
CA GLU A 57 -6.87 11.00 -3.53
C GLU A 57 -5.41 11.20 -3.95
N LEU A 58 -4.52 11.35 -2.97
CA LEU A 58 -3.11 11.54 -3.22
C LEU A 58 -2.44 10.26 -3.76
N LEU A 59 -2.81 9.08 -3.25
CA LEU A 59 -2.35 7.80 -3.75
C LEU A 59 -2.81 7.54 -5.19
N GLU A 60 -4.05 7.90 -5.55
CA GLU A 60 -4.54 7.80 -6.92
C GLU A 60 -3.72 8.67 -7.87
N LEU A 61 -3.35 9.90 -7.47
CA LEU A 61 -2.47 10.78 -8.25
C LEU A 61 -1.06 10.21 -8.40
N VAL A 62 -0.49 9.63 -7.34
CA VAL A 62 0.84 9.01 -7.39
C VAL A 62 0.83 7.77 -8.29
N HIS A 63 -0.15 6.89 -8.13
CA HIS A 63 -0.30 5.68 -8.94
C HIS A 63 -0.50 6.02 -10.42
N ALA A 64 -1.27 7.05 -10.75
CA ALA A 64 -1.44 7.50 -12.13
C ALA A 64 -0.12 7.96 -12.79
N LYS A 65 0.83 8.46 -12.01
CA LYS A 65 2.16 8.87 -12.49
C LYS A 65 3.15 7.69 -12.57
N ALA A 66 3.03 6.75 -11.64
CA ALA A 66 3.97 5.65 -11.49
C ALA A 66 3.22 4.34 -11.17
N PRO A 67 2.53 3.74 -12.15
CA PRO A 67 1.58 2.64 -11.90
C PRO A 67 2.25 1.35 -11.43
N SER A 68 3.52 1.14 -11.77
CA SER A 68 4.30 -0.05 -11.37
C SER A 68 4.98 0.09 -10.02
N GLU A 69 4.95 1.27 -9.38
CA GLU A 69 5.62 1.49 -8.10
C GLU A 69 4.87 0.77 -6.97
N PRO A 70 5.48 -0.22 -6.28
CA PRO A 70 4.75 -1.08 -5.36
C PRO A 70 4.17 -0.35 -4.16
N GLY A 71 4.90 0.61 -3.57
CA GLY A 71 4.51 1.28 -2.33
C GLY A 71 3.14 1.97 -2.42
N PRO A 72 2.98 2.97 -3.32
CA PRO A 72 1.71 3.67 -3.49
C PRO A 72 0.57 2.76 -3.95
N ALA A 73 0.85 1.80 -4.83
CA ALA A 73 -0.16 0.87 -5.34
C ALA A 73 -0.69 -0.07 -4.24
N CYS A 74 0.19 -0.62 -3.40
CA CYS A 74 -0.19 -1.42 -2.23
C CYS A 74 -1.02 -0.61 -1.22
N ASP A 75 -0.58 0.61 -0.89
CA ASP A 75 -1.33 1.47 0.04
C ASP A 75 -2.72 1.83 -0.52
N LEU A 76 -2.83 2.09 -1.83
CA LEU A 76 -4.10 2.34 -2.50
C LEU A 76 -4.99 1.09 -2.52
N ALA A 77 -4.42 -0.08 -2.80
CA ALA A 77 -5.15 -1.33 -2.84
C ALA A 77 -5.77 -1.68 -1.49
N ILE A 78 -5.01 -1.55 -0.38
CA ILE A 78 -5.54 -1.74 0.97
C ILE A 78 -6.69 -0.76 1.25
N ALA A 79 -6.52 0.53 0.94
CA ALA A 79 -7.58 1.52 1.16
C ALA A 79 -8.86 1.22 0.35
N LEU A 80 -8.72 0.63 -0.84
CA LEU A 80 -9.85 0.17 -1.66
C LEU A 80 -10.51 -1.09 -1.07
N LEU A 81 -9.72 -2.05 -0.55
CA LEU A 81 -10.25 -3.24 0.11
C LEU A 81 -11.08 -2.91 1.34
N GLU A 82 -10.68 -1.93 2.14
CA GLU A 82 -11.45 -1.47 3.29
C GLU A 82 -12.77 -0.79 2.91
N LYS A 83 -12.84 -0.22 1.71
CA LYS A 83 -14.09 0.29 1.11
C LYS A 83 -14.92 -0.81 0.45
N GLY A 84 -14.42 -2.05 0.40
CA GLY A 84 -15.05 -3.17 -0.30
C GLY A 84 -14.92 -3.11 -1.82
N GLU A 85 -14.01 -2.28 -2.35
CA GLU A 85 -13.75 -2.11 -3.78
C GLU A 85 -12.72 -3.12 -4.29
N ASP A 86 -12.94 -4.40 -3.99
CA ASP A 86 -12.00 -5.52 -4.22
C ASP A 86 -11.50 -5.59 -5.68
N ALA A 87 -12.40 -5.37 -6.65
CA ALA A 87 -12.04 -5.39 -8.08
C ALA A 87 -11.10 -4.25 -8.47
N ARG A 88 -11.27 -3.06 -7.90
CA ARG A 88 -10.36 -1.93 -8.16
C ARG A 88 -9.01 -2.15 -7.49
N ALA A 89 -8.99 -2.70 -6.28
CA ALA A 89 -7.74 -3.07 -5.60
C ALA A 89 -6.91 -4.02 -6.47
N ALA A 90 -7.54 -5.06 -7.03
CA ALA A 90 -6.87 -5.99 -7.94
C ALA A 90 -6.33 -5.30 -9.22
N GLN A 91 -7.07 -4.34 -9.78
CA GLN A 91 -6.63 -3.58 -10.96
C GLN A 91 -5.39 -2.72 -10.67
N VAL A 92 -5.35 -2.04 -9.53
CA VAL A 92 -4.21 -1.20 -9.10
C VAL A 92 -2.92 -2.01 -8.93
N LEU A 93 -3.03 -3.27 -8.50
CA LEU A 93 -1.87 -4.14 -8.26
C LEU A 93 -1.35 -4.82 -9.53
N GLY A 94 -2.13 -4.82 -10.62
CA GLY A 94 -1.75 -5.46 -11.89
C GLY A 94 -0.39 -4.99 -12.42
N PRO A 95 -0.20 -3.68 -12.67
CA PRO A 95 1.06 -3.16 -13.22
C PRO A 95 2.27 -3.42 -12.31
N VAL A 96 2.07 -3.43 -10.99
CA VAL A 96 3.12 -3.75 -10.03
C VAL A 96 3.58 -5.19 -10.20
N LEU A 97 2.65 -6.14 -10.34
CA LEU A 97 2.98 -7.56 -10.47
C LEU A 97 3.40 -7.95 -11.89
N GLU A 98 3.11 -7.13 -12.89
CA GLU A 98 3.73 -7.24 -14.21
C GLU A 98 5.22 -6.86 -14.16
N ALA A 99 5.57 -5.77 -13.46
CA ALA A 99 6.95 -5.32 -13.31
C ALA A 99 7.76 -6.11 -12.26
N HIS A 100 7.11 -6.53 -11.18
CA HIS A 100 7.70 -7.21 -10.03
C HIS A 100 6.85 -8.43 -9.63
N PRO A 101 6.91 -9.54 -10.40
CA PRO A 101 6.03 -10.70 -10.22
C PRO A 101 6.09 -11.35 -8.83
N ASP A 102 7.25 -11.24 -8.16
CA ASP A 102 7.50 -11.81 -6.84
C ASP A 102 7.46 -10.76 -5.71
N HIS A 103 6.95 -9.53 -5.97
CA HIS A 103 6.83 -8.52 -4.92
C HIS A 103 5.89 -9.02 -3.81
N PRO A 104 6.38 -9.26 -2.57
CA PRO A 104 5.62 -10.06 -1.61
C PRO A 104 4.34 -9.37 -1.13
N ARG A 105 4.44 -8.09 -0.75
CA ARG A 105 3.28 -7.30 -0.31
C ARG A 105 2.22 -7.16 -1.41
N ALA A 106 2.63 -6.94 -2.66
CA ALA A 106 1.67 -6.81 -3.76
C ALA A 106 0.96 -8.13 -4.06
N ASN A 107 1.66 -9.27 -3.95
CA ASN A 107 1.03 -10.58 -4.03
C ASN A 107 0.06 -10.82 -2.86
N LEU A 108 0.39 -10.39 -1.64
CA LEU A 108 -0.50 -10.51 -0.50
C LEU A 108 -1.77 -9.68 -0.68
N ASP A 109 -1.63 -8.40 -1.03
CA ASP A 109 -2.76 -7.49 -1.24
C ASP A 109 -3.66 -7.98 -2.38
N LEU A 110 -3.08 -8.54 -3.45
CA LEU A 110 -3.85 -9.12 -4.55
C LEU A 110 -4.55 -10.41 -4.11
N ALA A 111 -3.91 -11.23 -3.29
CA ALA A 111 -4.54 -12.43 -2.73
C ALA A 111 -5.78 -12.03 -1.90
N LEU A 112 -5.68 -10.99 -1.06
CA LEU A 112 -6.80 -10.46 -0.30
C LEU A 112 -7.93 -9.96 -1.23
N ALA A 113 -7.60 -9.20 -2.28
CA ALA A 113 -8.56 -8.70 -3.25
C ALA A 113 -9.32 -9.80 -4.00
N LEU A 114 -8.66 -10.94 -4.25
CA LEU A 114 -9.26 -12.06 -4.98
C LEU A 114 -9.95 -13.08 -4.07
N ALA A 115 -9.82 -12.98 -2.74
CA ALA A 115 -10.22 -14.04 -1.82
C ALA A 115 -11.71 -14.41 -1.91
N LYS A 116 -12.57 -13.45 -2.21
CA LYS A 116 -14.03 -13.63 -2.27
C LYS A 116 -14.52 -14.11 -3.64
N THR A 117 -13.81 -13.78 -4.70
CA THR A 117 -14.28 -13.93 -6.09
C THR A 117 -13.53 -15.02 -6.84
N GLU A 118 -12.23 -15.17 -6.58
CA GLU A 118 -11.31 -16.05 -7.31
C GLU A 118 -10.36 -16.77 -6.33
N PRO A 119 -10.88 -17.67 -5.47
CA PRO A 119 -10.11 -18.27 -4.37
C PRO A 119 -8.89 -19.08 -4.82
N ASP A 120 -8.91 -19.66 -6.02
CA ASP A 120 -7.76 -20.39 -6.56
C ASP A 120 -6.61 -19.46 -6.97
N ARG A 121 -6.93 -18.32 -7.59
CA ARG A 121 -5.93 -17.28 -7.88
C ARG A 121 -5.44 -16.63 -6.60
N SER A 122 -6.34 -16.37 -5.65
CA SER A 122 -5.99 -15.85 -4.34
C SER A 122 -4.95 -16.75 -3.64
N ARG A 123 -5.17 -18.08 -3.61
CA ARG A 123 -4.21 -19.04 -3.06
C ARG A 123 -2.84 -18.97 -3.75
N LEU A 124 -2.79 -18.87 -5.07
CA LEU A 124 -1.52 -18.75 -5.80
C LEU A 124 -0.73 -17.52 -5.38
N HIS A 125 -1.39 -16.37 -5.25
CA HIS A 125 -0.75 -15.13 -4.82
C HIS A 125 -0.34 -15.17 -3.34
N ALA A 126 -1.16 -15.78 -2.47
CA ALA A 126 -0.80 -15.99 -1.07
C ALA A 126 0.48 -16.85 -0.94
N GLN A 127 0.61 -17.93 -1.73
CA GLN A 127 1.83 -18.76 -1.74
C GLN A 127 3.09 -17.98 -2.16
N ARG A 128 2.95 -17.05 -3.11
CA ARG A 128 4.06 -16.17 -3.50
C ARG A 128 4.43 -15.21 -2.38
N ALA A 129 3.43 -14.59 -1.74
CA ALA A 129 3.64 -13.72 -0.59
C ALA A 129 4.28 -14.45 0.61
N GLY A 130 3.98 -15.74 0.79
CA GLY A 130 4.59 -16.60 1.81
C GLY A 130 6.11 -16.79 1.67
N ARG A 131 6.71 -16.38 0.55
CA ARG A 131 8.17 -16.33 0.34
C ARG A 131 8.80 -15.01 0.79
N SER A 132 8.03 -14.09 1.34
CA SER A 132 8.54 -12.80 1.84
C SER A 132 9.66 -13.01 2.85
N SER A 133 10.60 -12.06 2.91
CA SER A 133 11.55 -11.98 4.02
C SER A 133 10.92 -11.39 5.29
N ASN A 134 9.81 -10.64 5.16
CA ASN A 134 9.06 -10.08 6.28
C ASN A 134 8.18 -11.17 6.94
N ALA A 135 8.31 -11.34 8.25
CA ALA A 135 7.59 -12.38 8.99
C ALA A 135 6.08 -12.12 9.05
N ASP A 136 5.68 -10.85 9.16
CA ASP A 136 4.26 -10.45 9.20
C ASP A 136 3.56 -10.80 7.87
N GLU A 137 4.16 -10.43 6.74
CA GLU A 137 3.62 -10.75 5.41
C GLU A 137 3.51 -12.26 5.20
N ARG A 138 4.49 -13.05 5.67
CA ARG A 138 4.40 -14.52 5.61
C ARG A 138 3.29 -15.08 6.49
N GLU A 139 3.11 -14.52 7.69
CA GLU A 139 2.07 -14.96 8.61
C GLU A 139 0.68 -14.67 8.06
N GLN A 140 0.47 -13.46 7.53
CA GLN A 140 -0.78 -13.04 6.90
C GLN A 140 -1.11 -13.91 5.68
N ALA A 141 -0.12 -14.19 4.83
CA ALA A 141 -0.28 -15.10 3.69
C ALA A 141 -0.71 -16.50 4.14
N ALA A 142 -0.02 -17.08 5.13
CA ALA A 142 -0.36 -18.39 5.66
C ALA A 142 -1.74 -18.43 6.34
N ALA A 143 -2.14 -17.35 7.03
CA ALA A 143 -3.48 -17.22 7.60
C ALA A 143 -4.55 -17.22 6.51
N LEU A 144 -4.35 -16.47 5.44
CA LEU A 144 -5.25 -16.44 4.30
C LEU A 144 -5.38 -17.81 3.62
N GLU A 145 -4.27 -18.54 3.44
CA GLU A 145 -4.31 -19.89 2.86
C GLU A 145 -5.16 -20.88 3.68
N ARG A 146 -5.09 -20.80 5.02
CA ARG A 146 -5.91 -21.63 5.92
C ARG A 146 -7.40 -21.33 5.73
N VAL A 147 -7.76 -20.06 5.69
CA VAL A 147 -9.14 -19.60 5.43
C VAL A 147 -9.64 -20.13 4.08
N LEU A 148 -8.84 -19.97 3.02
CA LEU A 148 -9.19 -20.41 1.66
C LEU A 148 -9.27 -21.93 1.52
N SER A 149 -8.59 -22.68 2.40
CA SER A 149 -8.62 -24.14 2.42
C SER A 149 -9.73 -24.72 3.30
N GLY A 150 -10.57 -23.87 3.90
CA GLY A 150 -11.63 -24.29 4.83
C GLY A 150 -11.11 -24.81 6.17
N GLN A 151 -9.83 -24.57 6.47
CA GLN A 151 -9.21 -24.89 7.75
C GLN A 151 -9.27 -23.64 8.64
N ALA A 152 -10.47 -23.30 9.12
CA ALA A 152 -10.60 -22.29 10.18
C ALA A 152 -9.99 -22.85 11.48
N PRO A 153 -9.43 -21.98 12.37
CA PRO A 153 -8.91 -22.41 13.67
C PRO A 153 -10.00 -23.02 14.57
#